data_AF-A0A5P9HZI8-F1
#
_entry.id   AF-A0A5P9HZI8-F1
#
_cell.length_a   1.000
_cell.length_b   1.000
_cell.length_c   1.000
_cell.angle_alpha   90.00
_cell.angle_beta   90.00
_cell.angle_gamma   90.00
#
_symmetry.space_group_name_H-M   'P 1'
#
loop_
_entity.id
_entity.type
_entity.pdbx_description
1 polymer ?
#
loop_
_entity_poly.entity_id
_entity_poly.type
_entity_poly.pdbx_seq_one_letter_code
_entity_poly.pdbx_strand_id
1 'polypeptide(L)'
;MVNNNANINKKDDVPFGIGLSFSFIFLAIFIYMYPEYLGGSTVTIIFSSICILIGVMGLGIELNKLNERKNSGFDNLGIGLGLLFLWAILHYFFPYLLVNWLILIILFFAIIGIMSGLANLISNIMTAKTKKKLLVEIPIIITQLGATIIAIYKILVELKLI
;
A
#
# COMPACT_ATOMS: atom_id res chain seq x y z
N MET A 1 -26.81 -14.53 -38.24
CA MET A 1 -25.51 -14.85 -37.64
C MET A 1 -24.59 -13.65 -37.80
N VAL A 2 -24.39 -12.87 -36.74
CA VAL A 2 -23.26 -11.93 -36.66
C VAL A 2 -22.52 -12.27 -35.38
N ASN A 3 -21.45 -13.03 -35.58
CA ASN A 3 -20.40 -13.30 -34.62
C ASN A 3 -19.60 -12.01 -34.47
N ASN A 4 -19.55 -11.43 -33.28
CA ASN A 4 -18.50 -10.49 -32.90
C ASN A 4 -18.16 -10.72 -31.42
N ASN A 5 -17.43 -11.81 -31.22
CA ASN A 5 -16.60 -12.03 -30.05
C ASN A 5 -15.51 -10.96 -29.96
N ALA A 6 -15.87 -9.73 -29.61
CA ALA A 6 -14.93 -8.76 -29.06
C ALA A 6 -14.87 -8.94 -27.54
N ASN A 7 -14.59 -10.17 -27.09
CA ASN A 7 -14.02 -10.38 -25.77
C ASN A 7 -12.58 -9.88 -25.87
N ILE A 8 -12.41 -8.56 -25.75
CA ILE A 8 -11.12 -7.94 -25.47
C ILE A 8 -10.74 -8.49 -24.09
N ASN A 9 -10.06 -9.63 -24.10
CA ASN A 9 -9.29 -10.12 -22.97
C ASN A 9 -8.28 -9.01 -22.68
N LYS A 10 -8.69 -8.05 -21.85
CA LYS A 10 -7.79 -7.10 -21.22
C LYS A 10 -6.91 -7.95 -20.33
N LYS A 11 -5.84 -8.47 -20.92
CA LYS A 11 -4.82 -9.24 -20.22
C LYS A 11 -4.18 -8.22 -19.30
N ASP A 12 -4.63 -8.20 -18.05
CA ASP A 12 -4.08 -7.32 -17.03
C ASP A 12 -2.57 -7.57 -17.01
N ASP A 13 -1.79 -6.57 -17.43
CA ASP A 13 -0.33 -6.65 -17.47
C ASP A 13 0.17 -6.40 -16.05
N VAL A 14 0.11 -7.45 -15.23
CA VAL A 14 0.56 -7.42 -13.82
C VAL A 14 2.00 -6.90 -13.70
N PRO A 15 2.97 -7.30 -14.55
CA PRO A 15 4.29 -6.67 -14.59
C PRO A 15 4.26 -5.14 -14.74
N PHE A 16 3.44 -4.62 -15.67
CA PHE A 16 3.28 -3.18 -15.85
C PHE A 16 2.69 -2.51 -14.61
N GLY A 17 1.64 -3.11 -14.02
CA GLY A 17 1.03 -2.61 -12.79
C GLY A 17 2.01 -2.53 -11.62
N ILE A 18 2.80 -3.58 -11.39
CA ILE A 18 3.86 -3.61 -10.39
C ILE A 18 4.92 -2.53 -10.68
N GLY A 19 5.36 -2.42 -11.93
CA GLY A 19 6.31 -1.39 -12.36
C GLY A 19 5.80 0.03 -12.12
N LEU A 20 4.52 0.28 -12.37
CA LEU A 20 3.87 1.56 -12.11
C LEU A 20 3.83 1.86 -10.60
N SER A 21 3.45 0.87 -9.77
CA SER A 21 3.45 1.02 -8.32
C SER A 21 4.83 1.35 -7.76
N PHE A 22 5.87 0.64 -8.20
CA PHE A 22 7.25 0.96 -7.81
C PHE A 22 7.69 2.34 -8.31
N SER A 23 7.28 2.75 -9.51
CA SER A 23 7.60 4.08 -10.04
C SER A 23 7.03 5.18 -9.14
N PHE A 24 5.79 5.03 -8.67
CA PHE A 24 5.20 5.97 -7.71
C PHE A 24 5.92 5.97 -6.37
N ILE A 25 6.31 4.80 -5.85
CA ILE A 25 7.07 4.69 -4.59
C ILE A 25 8.43 5.38 -4.71
N PHE A 26 9.20 5.09 -5.78
CA PHE A 26 10.51 5.70 -5.99
C PHE A 26 10.42 7.20 -6.24
N LEU A 27 9.42 7.66 -6.99
CA LEU A 27 9.17 9.08 -7.21
C LEU A 27 8.83 9.78 -5.88
N ALA A 28 8.00 9.17 -5.04
CA ALA A 28 7.67 9.69 -3.72
C ALA A 28 8.92 9.86 -2.84
N ILE A 29 9.77 8.83 -2.79
CA ILE A 29 11.02 8.83 -2.02
C ILE A 29 11.96 9.92 -2.55
N PHE A 30 12.15 10.00 -3.86
CA PHE A 30 13.01 11.00 -4.49
C PHE A 30 12.55 12.42 -4.13
N ILE A 31 11.27 12.73 -4.34
CA ILE A 31 10.72 14.06 -4.05
C ILE A 31 10.84 14.38 -2.56
N TYR A 32 10.51 13.44 -1.68
CA TYR A 32 10.64 13.63 -0.24
C TYR A 32 12.08 13.94 0.22
N MET A 33 13.10 13.35 -0.42
CA MET A 33 14.50 13.62 -0.11
C MET A 33 15.00 14.99 -0.57
N TYR A 34 14.31 15.63 -1.51
CA TYR A 34 14.64 16.96 -2.04
C TYR A 34 13.48 17.93 -1.79
N PRO A 35 13.32 18.44 -0.56
CA PRO A 35 12.12 19.19 -0.16
C PRO A 35 11.86 20.47 -0.96
N GLU A 36 12.88 21.04 -1.62
CA GLU A 36 12.74 22.21 -2.49
C GLU A 36 12.44 21.88 -3.96
N TYR A 37 12.42 20.61 -4.36
CA TYR A 37 12.25 20.18 -5.76
C TYR A 37 10.93 20.70 -6.38
N LEU A 38 9.86 20.76 -5.59
CA LEU A 38 8.55 21.28 -6.02
C LEU A 38 8.29 22.74 -5.58
N GLY A 39 9.33 23.49 -5.21
CA GLY A 39 9.22 24.90 -4.82
C GLY A 39 8.78 25.14 -3.38
N GLY A 40 8.70 24.09 -2.54
CA GLY A 40 8.46 24.24 -1.11
C GLY A 40 8.26 22.90 -0.40
N SER A 41 8.73 22.82 0.85
CA SER A 41 8.68 21.60 1.66
C SER A 41 7.25 21.06 1.86
N THR A 42 6.27 21.94 2.06
CA THR A 42 4.86 21.55 2.23
C THR A 42 4.30 20.89 0.97
N VAL A 43 4.53 21.48 -0.21
CA VAL A 43 4.04 20.93 -1.50
C VAL A 43 4.70 19.59 -1.78
N THR A 44 6.01 19.51 -1.53
CA THR A 44 6.79 18.27 -1.62
C THR A 44 6.19 17.17 -0.75
N ILE A 45 5.93 17.44 0.54
CA ILE A 45 5.37 16.44 1.46
C ILE A 45 4.00 15.96 0.99
N ILE A 46 3.11 16.87 0.55
CA ILE A 46 1.78 16.51 0.06
C ILE A 46 1.88 15.63 -1.18
N PHE A 47 2.71 16.03 -2.15
CA PHE A 47 2.86 15.29 -3.41
C PHE A 47 3.48 13.90 -3.18
N SER A 48 4.56 13.81 -2.38
CA SER A 48 5.18 12.54 -2.03
C SER A 48 4.20 11.62 -1.29
N SER A 49 3.36 12.19 -0.43
CA SER A 49 2.33 11.45 0.31
C SER A 49 1.25 10.84 -0.59
N ILE A 50 0.83 11.56 -1.63
CA ILE A 50 -0.12 11.03 -2.62
C ILE A 50 0.53 9.93 -3.45
N CYS A 51 1.76 10.14 -3.92
CA CYS A 51 2.49 9.14 -4.71
C CYS A 51 2.69 7.83 -3.94
N ILE A 52 3.14 7.90 -2.68
CA ILE A 52 3.36 6.68 -1.88
C ILE A 52 2.03 5.94 -1.59
N LEU A 53 0.93 6.66 -1.37
CA LEU A 53 -0.39 6.06 -1.14
C LEU A 53 -0.86 5.29 -2.39
N ILE A 54 -0.77 5.89 -3.57
CA ILE A 54 -1.08 5.22 -4.85
C ILE A 54 -0.16 4.01 -5.05
N GLY A 55 1.14 4.18 -4.78
CA GLY A 55 2.14 3.14 -4.92
C GLY A 55 1.85 1.92 -4.05
N VAL A 56 1.61 2.12 -2.75
CA VAL A 56 1.37 1.04 -1.78
C VAL A 56 0.04 0.32 -2.05
N MET A 57 -1.04 1.08 -2.30
CA MET A 57 -2.34 0.48 -2.60
C MET A 57 -2.32 -0.28 -3.94
N GLY A 58 -1.74 0.34 -4.97
CA GLY A 58 -1.57 -0.28 -6.28
C GLY A 58 -0.75 -1.57 -6.20
N LEU A 59 0.35 -1.56 -5.43
CA LEU A 59 1.20 -2.73 -5.27
C LEU A 59 0.42 -3.89 -4.65
N GLY A 60 -0.34 -3.64 -3.58
CA GLY A 60 -1.16 -4.68 -2.96
C GLY A 60 -2.19 -5.29 -3.92
N ILE A 61 -2.85 -4.45 -4.72
CA ILE A 61 -3.82 -4.90 -5.73
C ILE A 61 -3.16 -5.76 -6.80
N GLU A 62 -2.00 -5.35 -7.33
CA GLU A 62 -1.30 -6.09 -8.38
C GLU A 62 -0.66 -7.38 -7.85
N LEU A 63 -0.13 -7.37 -6.63
CA LEU A 63 0.37 -8.57 -5.95
C LEU A 63 -0.74 -9.60 -5.72
N ASN A 64 -1.97 -9.16 -5.45
CA ASN A 64 -3.10 -10.07 -5.32
C ASN A 64 -3.38 -10.82 -6.63
N LYS A 65 -3.18 -10.17 -7.79
CA LYS A 65 -3.35 -10.81 -9.12
C LYS A 65 -2.28 -11.84 -9.44
N LEU A 66 -1.09 -11.76 -8.82
CA LEU A 66 -0.05 -12.79 -8.96
C LEU A 66 -0.43 -14.11 -8.29
N ASN A 67 -1.41 -14.08 -7.38
CA ASN A 67 -1.85 -15.28 -6.70
C ASN A 67 -3.02 -15.92 -7.46
N GLU A 68 -2.89 -17.21 -7.80
CA GLU A 68 -3.97 -17.98 -8.44
C GLU A 68 -5.24 -18.11 -7.57
N ARG A 69 -5.13 -17.80 -6.27
CA ARG A 69 -6.27 -17.78 -5.34
C ARG A 69 -6.93 -16.40 -5.36
N LYS A 70 -8.25 -16.39 -5.54
CA LYS A 70 -9.12 -15.20 -5.63
C LYS A 70 -9.15 -14.30 -4.36
N ASN A 71 -8.30 -14.55 -3.36
CA ASN A 71 -8.24 -13.77 -2.12
C ASN A 71 -6.91 -14.02 -1.40
N SER A 72 -5.80 -13.55 -1.98
CA SER A 72 -4.47 -13.77 -1.37
C SER A 72 -4.29 -13.02 -0.05
N GLY A 73 -5.03 -11.91 0.13
CA GLY A 73 -4.86 -10.97 1.22
C GLY A 73 -3.95 -9.78 0.90
N PHE A 74 -3.22 -9.80 -0.23
CA PHE A 74 -2.34 -8.69 -0.62
C PHE A 74 -3.09 -7.39 -0.92
N ASP A 75 -4.30 -7.48 -1.46
CA ASP A 75 -5.18 -6.34 -1.74
C ASP A 75 -5.62 -5.66 -0.45
N ASN A 76 -6.18 -6.43 0.49
CA ASN A 76 -6.62 -5.94 1.80
C ASN A 76 -5.44 -5.35 2.59
N LEU A 77 -4.28 -6.01 2.53
CA LEU A 77 -3.06 -5.52 3.17
C LEU A 77 -2.61 -4.19 2.54
N GLY A 78 -2.51 -4.09 1.21
CA GLY A 78 -2.09 -2.87 0.52
C GLY A 78 -3.06 -1.71 0.73
N ILE A 79 -4.37 -1.96 0.66
CA ILE A 79 -5.40 -0.96 0.95
C ILE A 79 -5.33 -0.52 2.41
N GLY A 80 -5.21 -1.46 3.35
CA GLY A 80 -5.10 -1.16 4.78
C GLY A 80 -3.87 -0.31 5.10
N LEU A 81 -2.72 -0.63 4.50
CA LEU A 81 -1.50 0.15 4.63
C LEU A 81 -1.63 1.56 4.01
N GLY A 82 -2.27 1.67 2.85
CA GLY A 82 -2.57 2.96 2.24
C GLY A 82 -3.46 3.84 3.11
N LEU A 83 -4.51 3.25 3.71
CA LEU A 83 -5.39 3.94 4.65
C LEU A 83 -4.68 4.32 5.96
N LEU A 84 -3.78 3.48 6.46
CA LEU A 84 -2.96 3.80 7.63
C LEU A 84 -2.06 5.00 7.35
N PHE A 85 -1.44 5.02 6.18
CA PHE A 85 -0.61 6.13 5.74
C PHE A 85 -1.44 7.41 5.57
N LEU A 86 -2.63 7.32 4.96
CA LEU A 86 -3.58 8.43 4.84
C LEU A 86 -3.96 8.99 6.20
N TRP A 87 -4.28 8.11 7.16
CA TRP A 87 -4.58 8.52 8.53
C TRP A 87 -3.42 9.27 9.17
N ALA A 88 -2.19 8.76 9.04
CA ALA A 88 -1.00 9.40 9.61
C ALA A 88 -0.77 10.81 9.03
N ILE A 89 -0.95 10.98 7.72
CA ILE A 89 -0.86 12.28 7.05
C ILE A 89 -1.94 13.24 7.60
N LEU A 90 -3.19 12.79 7.66
CA LEU A 90 -4.30 13.62 8.13
C LEU A 90 -4.12 14.05 9.59
N HIS A 91 -3.66 13.14 10.45
CA HIS A 91 -3.39 13.44 11.85
C HIS A 91 -2.27 14.48 12.00
N TYR A 92 -1.22 14.39 11.16
CA TYR A 92 -0.11 15.34 11.17
C TYR A 92 -0.55 16.76 10.78
N PHE A 93 -1.28 16.90 9.67
CA PHE A 93 -1.68 18.22 9.17
C PHE A 93 -2.85 18.83 9.96
N PHE A 94 -3.69 17.99 10.57
CA PHE A 94 -4.89 18.43 11.28
C PHE A 94 -4.98 17.82 12.69
N PRO A 95 -4.08 18.20 13.63
CA PRO A 95 -4.02 17.64 14.98
C PRO A 95 -5.14 18.19 15.91
N TYR A 96 -6.30 18.51 15.35
CA TYR A 96 -7.45 19.01 16.11
C TYR A 96 -8.26 17.85 16.68
N LEU A 97 -8.73 18.01 17.92
CA LEU A 97 -9.46 16.95 18.65
C LEU A 97 -10.67 16.41 17.87
N LEU A 98 -11.48 17.29 17.27
CA LEU A 98 -12.65 16.88 16.47
C LEU A 98 -12.26 16.15 15.18
N VAL A 99 -11.19 16.61 14.51
CA VAL A 99 -10.70 15.95 13.29
C VAL A 99 -10.15 14.57 13.63
N ASN A 100 -9.44 14.44 14.76
CA ASN A 100 -8.92 13.16 15.26
C ASN A 100 -10.04 12.14 15.49
N TRP A 101 -11.18 12.55 16.05
CA TRP A 101 -12.35 11.68 16.19
C TRP A 101 -12.91 11.21 14.85
N LEU A 102 -12.93 12.09 13.84
CA LEU A 102 -13.42 11.74 12.50
C LEU A 102 -12.46 10.77 11.77
N ILE A 103 -11.15 11.06 11.80
CA ILE A 103 -10.14 10.22 11.12
C ILE A 103 -9.91 8.89 11.84
N LEU A 104 -10.38 8.72 13.07
CA LEU A 104 -10.34 7.45 13.79
C LEU A 104 -11.10 6.33 13.05
N ILE A 105 -12.14 6.70 12.28
CA ILE A 105 -12.85 5.76 11.40
C ILE A 105 -11.92 5.24 10.29
N ILE A 106 -11.08 6.11 9.72
CA ILE A 106 -10.10 5.73 8.69
C ILE A 106 -9.07 4.76 9.30
N LEU A 107 -8.59 5.06 10.50
CA LEU A 107 -7.68 4.18 11.24
C LEU A 107 -8.31 2.81 11.50
N PHE A 108 -9.59 2.77 11.86
CA PHE A 108 -10.32 1.52 12.08
C PHE A 108 -10.36 0.66 10.81
N PHE A 109 -10.71 1.23 9.65
CA PHE A 109 -10.67 0.51 8.37
C PHE A 109 -9.24 0.09 7.96
N ALA A 110 -8.24 0.92 8.25
CA ALA A 110 -6.85 0.59 8.01
C ALA A 110 -6.45 -0.68 8.79
N ILE A 111 -6.78 -0.73 10.07
CA ILE A 111 -6.52 -1.90 10.94
C ILE A 111 -7.27 -3.14 10.42
N ILE A 112 -8.54 -3.02 10.04
CA ILE A 112 -9.30 -4.13 9.47
C ILE A 112 -8.64 -4.66 8.19
N GLY A 113 -8.24 -3.77 7.27
CA GLY A 113 -7.57 -4.14 6.03
C GLY A 113 -6.25 -4.88 6.28
N ILE A 114 -5.41 -4.35 7.19
CA ILE A 114 -4.15 -4.97 7.57
C ILE A 114 -4.38 -6.34 8.21
N MET A 115 -5.28 -6.44 9.19
CA MET A 115 -5.52 -7.69 9.92
C MET A 115 -6.15 -8.77 9.04
N SER A 116 -7.14 -8.42 8.21
CA SER A 116 -7.74 -9.36 7.26
C SER A 116 -6.77 -9.78 6.16
N GLY A 117 -5.95 -8.84 5.65
CA GLY A 117 -4.88 -9.14 4.71
C GLY A 117 -3.86 -10.12 5.29
N LEU A 118 -3.37 -9.86 6.49
CA LEU A 118 -2.44 -10.74 7.20
C LEU A 118 -3.04 -12.12 7.49
N ALA A 119 -4.29 -12.18 7.98
CA ALA A 119 -4.96 -13.45 8.25
C ALA A 119 -5.09 -14.30 6.99
N ASN A 120 -5.46 -13.69 5.85
CA ASN A 120 -5.54 -14.37 4.57
C ASN A 120 -4.18 -14.86 4.09
N LEU A 121 -3.13 -14.03 4.22
CA LEU A 121 -1.76 -14.42 3.86
C LEU A 121 -1.27 -15.60 4.69
N ILE A 122 -1.46 -15.56 6.02
CA ILE A 122 -1.09 -16.66 6.93
C ILE A 122 -1.87 -17.93 6.55
N SER A 123 -3.18 -17.84 6.34
CA SER A 123 -4.02 -18.97 5.93
C SER A 123 -3.55 -19.57 4.60
N ASN A 124 -3.17 -18.73 3.64
CA ASN A 124 -2.66 -19.16 2.34
C ASN A 124 -1.31 -19.87 2.45
N ILE A 125 -0.40 -19.38 3.30
CA ILE A 125 0.88 -20.01 3.62
C ILE A 125 0.66 -21.38 4.28
N MET A 126 -0.21 -21.46 5.29
CA MET A 126 -0.50 -22.71 6.01
C MET A 126 -1.12 -23.79 5.12
N THR A 127 -1.89 -23.38 4.11
CA THR A 127 -2.56 -24.28 3.17
C THR A 127 -1.78 -24.47 1.86
N ALA A 128 -0.60 -23.85 1.71
CA ALA A 128 0.24 -23.98 0.53
C ALA A 128 0.93 -25.36 0.53
N LYS A 129 0.60 -26.19 -0.46
CA LYS A 129 1.25 -27.50 -0.65
C LYS A 129 2.65 -27.41 -1.28
N THR A 130 3.05 -26.24 -1.81
CA THR A 130 4.22 -26.11 -2.69
C THR A 130 5.28 -25.16 -2.12
N LYS A 131 6.49 -25.68 -1.86
CA LYS A 131 7.64 -24.90 -1.33
C LYS A 131 7.99 -23.66 -2.15
N LYS A 132 7.80 -23.70 -3.47
CA LYS A 132 8.08 -22.58 -4.39
C LYS A 132 7.20 -21.35 -4.11
N LYS A 133 5.97 -21.55 -3.65
CA LYS A 133 5.02 -20.46 -3.37
C LYS A 133 5.38 -19.72 -2.08
N LEU A 134 5.74 -20.48 -1.04
CA LEU A 134 6.24 -19.95 0.23
C LEU A 134 7.50 -19.09 0.06
N LEU A 135 8.39 -19.50 -0.84
CA LEU A 135 9.64 -18.78 -1.15
C LEU A 135 9.43 -17.38 -1.75
N VAL A 136 8.29 -17.13 -2.40
CA VAL A 136 7.97 -15.83 -3.01
C VAL A 136 7.09 -14.98 -2.08
N GLU A 137 6.11 -15.58 -1.41
CA GLU A 137 5.18 -14.83 -0.56
C GLU A 137 5.84 -14.31 0.73
N ILE A 138 6.71 -15.10 1.37
CA ILE A 138 7.33 -14.73 2.65
C ILE A 138 8.20 -13.46 2.54
N PRO A 139 9.15 -13.33 1.59
CA PRO A 139 9.97 -12.13 1.47
C PRO A 139 9.15 -10.87 1.19
N ILE A 140 8.09 -10.99 0.38
CA ILE A 140 7.19 -9.87 0.06
C ILE A 140 6.49 -9.39 1.32
N ILE A 141 5.92 -10.30 2.12
CA ILE A 141 5.25 -9.97 3.38
C ILE A 141 6.21 -9.29 4.36
N ILE A 142 7.42 -9.86 4.52
CA ILE A 142 8.44 -9.30 5.41
C ILE A 142 8.84 -7.89 4.94
N THR A 143 9.01 -7.70 3.64
CA THR A 143 9.39 -6.40 3.06
C THR A 143 8.28 -5.37 3.24
N GLN A 144 7.01 -5.78 3.05
CA GLN A 144 5.86 -4.89 3.18
C GLN A 144 5.62 -4.49 4.65
N LEU A 145 5.74 -5.44 5.59
CA LEU A 145 5.68 -5.15 7.02
C LEU A 145 6.86 -4.30 7.48
N GLY A 146 8.08 -4.64 7.05
CA GLY A 146 9.30 -3.89 7.36
C GLY A 146 9.23 -2.45 6.86
N ALA A 147 8.82 -2.25 5.60
CA ALA A 147 8.64 -0.93 5.02
C ALA A 147 7.58 -0.11 5.77
N THR A 148 6.48 -0.76 6.19
CA THR A 148 5.43 -0.12 6.98
C THR A 148 5.95 0.32 8.35
N ILE A 149 6.65 -0.57 9.07
CA ILE A 149 7.22 -0.26 10.39
C ILE A 149 8.22 0.90 10.26
N ILE A 150 9.11 0.87 9.27
CA ILE A 150 10.08 1.94 9.02
C ILE A 150 9.38 3.26 8.67
N ALA A 151 8.34 3.22 7.83
CA ALA A 151 7.56 4.40 7.47
C ALA A 151 6.86 5.02 8.69
N ILE A 152 6.21 4.19 9.51
CA ILE A 152 5.58 4.63 10.77
C ILE A 152 6.63 5.21 11.71
N TYR A 153 7.76 4.53 11.90
CA TYR A 153 8.84 5.01 12.76
C TYR A 153 9.39 6.36 12.29
N LYS A 154 9.66 6.52 10.99
CA LYS A 154 10.11 7.80 10.43
C LYS A 154 9.10 8.91 10.68
N ILE A 155 7.81 8.65 10.46
CA ILE A 155 6.77 9.62 10.78
C ILE A 155 6.84 9.97 12.26
N LEU A 156 6.82 8.99 13.16
CA LEU A 156 6.82 9.23 14.60
C LEU A 156 8.03 10.06 15.08
N VAL A 157 9.22 9.82 14.53
CA VAL A 157 10.45 10.58 14.82
C VAL A 157 10.38 12.00 14.25
N GLU A 158 10.01 12.17 12.98
CA GLU A 158 9.93 13.48 12.32
C GLU A 158 8.88 14.38 13.01
N LEU A 159 7.85 13.76 13.57
CA LEU A 159 6.77 14.42 14.31
C LEU A 159 7.06 14.63 15.79
N LYS A 160 8.23 14.21 16.30
CA LYS A 160 8.61 14.29 17.72
C LYS A 160 7.57 13.67 18.67
N LEU A 161 6.89 12.61 18.23
CA LEU A 161 5.93 11.88 19.06
C LEU A 161 6.60 10.80 19.92
N ILE A 162 7.85 10.48 19.62
CA ILE A 162 8.78 9.65 20.40
C ILE A 162 10.20 10.17 20.20
#